data_AF-D8LW09-F1
#
_entry.id   AF-D8LW09-F1
#
_cell.length_a   1.000
_cell.length_b   1.000
_cell.length_c   1.000
_cell.angle_alpha   90.00
_cell.angle_beta   90.00
_cell.angle_gamma   90.00
#
_symmetry.space_group_name_H-M   'P 1'
#
loop_
_entity.id
_entity.type
_entity.pdbx_description
1 polymer ?
#
loop_
_entity_poly.entity_id
_entity_poly.type
_entity_poly.pdbx_seq_one_letter_code
_entity_poly.pdbx_strand_id
1 'polypeptide(L)'
;MNASAIITYHPIIFHGIKKLTPDDRVARIVMGCIKNDIAVYSPHTACDASKGGVNDWIVDGLGEIASSAPITPDRENPEFGIGRIATLASPYPTISQLIERMKVHFAIPHLQLATNLPLDSPVRKVAVCAGSGDSVLAVIEADFYVSGELSHHVILDAVSHDRSVMVCNHSNTERGFLKELRARLESELGEEFTFVVSQTDRDPLSVFCFVCSTPVIRLIVYLFVDVSS
;
A
#
# COMPACT_ATOMS: atom_id res chain seq x y z
N MET A 1 4.76 -25.53 -12.29
CA MET A 1 5.42 -25.69 -10.98
C MET A 1 4.61 -26.65 -10.15
N ASN A 2 5.27 -27.55 -9.41
CA ASN A 2 4.60 -28.44 -8.46
C ASN A 2 4.85 -27.86 -7.06
N ALA A 3 3.95 -26.97 -6.61
CA ALA A 3 4.08 -26.33 -5.30
C ALA A 3 3.26 -27.11 -4.27
N SER A 4 3.85 -27.41 -3.11
CA SER A 4 3.15 -28.10 -2.01
C SER A 4 2.42 -27.14 -1.07
N ALA A 5 2.75 -25.85 -1.13
CA ALA A 5 2.12 -24.80 -0.32
C ALA A 5 2.09 -23.45 -1.06
N ILE A 6 1.11 -22.61 -0.69
CA ILE A 6 0.97 -21.22 -1.14
C ILE A 6 0.84 -20.34 0.10
N ILE A 7 1.70 -19.33 0.18
CA ILE A 7 1.56 -18.24 1.15
C ILE A 7 0.93 -17.06 0.41
N THR A 8 -0.31 -16.72 0.75
CA THR A 8 -1.00 -15.56 0.15
C THR A 8 -1.03 -14.41 1.13
N TYR A 9 -0.83 -13.18 0.67
CA TYR A 9 -1.02 -12.04 1.56
C TYR A 9 -2.50 -11.88 1.95
N HIS A 10 -3.39 -11.80 0.95
CA HIS A 10 -4.83 -11.77 1.17
C HIS A 10 -5.42 -13.17 1.43
N PRO A 11 -6.32 -13.33 2.43
CA PRO A 11 -7.04 -14.57 2.65
C PRO A 11 -7.92 -14.90 1.44
N ILE A 12 -7.71 -16.09 0.86
CA ILE A 12 -8.56 -16.58 -0.24
C ILE A 12 -10.01 -16.79 0.25
N ILE A 13 -10.16 -17.28 1.48
CA ILE A 13 -11.43 -17.46 2.16
C ILE A 13 -11.64 -16.29 3.11
N PHE A 14 -12.06 -15.14 2.59
CA PHE A 14 -12.31 -13.93 3.39
C PHE A 14 -13.67 -13.95 4.11
N HIS A 15 -14.64 -14.65 3.51
CA HIS A 15 -15.94 -14.91 4.11
C HIS A 15 -16.22 -16.41 4.15
N GLY A 16 -17.04 -16.83 5.11
CA GLY A 16 -17.41 -18.24 5.25
C GLY A 16 -18.03 -18.81 3.97
N ILE A 17 -17.43 -19.87 3.44
CA ILE A 17 -17.94 -20.57 2.25
C ILE A 17 -19.17 -21.39 2.66
N LYS A 18 -20.33 -21.05 2.09
CA LYS A 18 -21.59 -21.76 2.37
C LYS A 18 -21.81 -22.99 1.50
N LYS A 19 -21.19 -23.02 0.31
CA LYS A 19 -21.29 -24.09 -0.69
C LYS A 19 -20.00 -24.16 -1.50
N LEU A 20 -19.52 -25.36 -1.80
CA LEU A 20 -18.39 -25.59 -2.70
C LEU A 20 -18.92 -26.07 -4.05
N THR A 21 -19.07 -25.15 -5.01
CA THR A 21 -19.49 -25.46 -6.38
C THR A 21 -18.50 -24.85 -7.38
N PRO A 22 -18.38 -25.39 -8.60
CA PRO A 22 -17.48 -24.85 -9.61
C PRO A 22 -17.94 -23.50 -10.20
N ASP A 23 -19.12 -23.00 -9.86
CA ASP A 23 -19.62 -21.71 -10.36
C ASP A 23 -18.94 -20.52 -9.67
N ASP A 24 -18.59 -20.68 -8.40
CA ASP A 24 -17.90 -19.65 -7.62
C ASP A 24 -16.38 -19.69 -7.83
N ARG A 25 -15.77 -18.50 -8.01
CA ARG A 25 -14.34 -18.37 -8.27
C ARG A 25 -13.49 -18.85 -7.09
N VAL A 26 -13.86 -18.49 -5.87
CA VAL A 26 -13.11 -18.86 -4.67
C VAL A 26 -13.20 -20.36 -4.44
N ALA A 27 -14.41 -20.94 -4.59
CA ALA A 27 -14.62 -22.37 -4.50
C ALA A 27 -13.80 -23.15 -5.53
N ARG A 28 -13.70 -22.68 -6.79
CA ARG A 28 -12.80 -23.30 -7.80
C ARG A 28 -11.35 -23.34 -7.37
N ILE A 29 -10.84 -22.25 -6.79
CA ILE A 29 -9.45 -22.17 -6.30
C ILE A 29 -9.27 -23.16 -5.14
N VAL A 30 -10.16 -23.14 -4.16
CA VAL A 30 -10.11 -24.05 -2.99
C VAL A 30 -10.17 -25.51 -3.40
N MET A 31 -11.12 -25.89 -4.26
CA MET A 31 -11.21 -27.26 -4.80
C MET A 31 -9.96 -27.65 -5.59
N GLY A 32 -9.36 -26.70 -6.32
CA GLY A 32 -8.07 -26.90 -7.00
C GLY A 32 -6.94 -27.19 -6.02
N CYS A 33 -6.81 -26.42 -4.94
CA CYS A 33 -5.82 -26.67 -3.90
C CYS A 33 -6.02 -28.03 -3.23
N ILE A 34 -7.26 -28.37 -2.84
CA ILE A 34 -7.59 -29.68 -2.23
C ILE A 34 -7.22 -30.84 -3.16
N LYS A 35 -7.60 -30.75 -4.45
CA LYS A 35 -7.35 -31.83 -5.41
C LYS A 35 -5.86 -32.08 -5.68
N ASN A 36 -5.01 -31.08 -5.45
CA ASN A 36 -3.58 -31.16 -5.71
C ASN A 36 -2.76 -31.15 -4.40
N ASP A 37 -3.39 -31.37 -3.24
CA ASP A 37 -2.74 -31.41 -1.93
C ASP A 37 -1.90 -30.17 -1.61
N ILE A 38 -2.39 -28.98 -2.00
CA ILE A 38 -1.69 -27.70 -1.80
C ILE A 38 -2.20 -27.03 -0.53
N ALA A 39 -1.32 -26.86 0.45
CA ALA A 39 -1.62 -26.07 1.65
C ALA A 39 -1.69 -24.57 1.32
N VAL A 40 -2.58 -23.82 1.98
CA VAL A 40 -2.69 -22.37 1.82
C VAL A 40 -2.62 -21.69 3.19
N TYR A 41 -1.73 -20.71 3.33
CA TYR A 41 -1.57 -19.90 4.53
C TYR A 41 -1.66 -18.41 4.20
N SER A 42 -2.36 -17.62 5.03
CA SER A 42 -2.56 -16.19 4.78
C SER A 42 -2.32 -15.33 6.02
N PRO A 43 -1.12 -14.72 6.18
CA PRO A 43 -0.83 -13.90 7.36
C PRO A 43 -1.57 -12.54 7.35
N HIS A 44 -1.88 -11.97 6.18
CA HIS A 44 -2.65 -10.73 6.03
C HIS A 44 -2.20 -9.63 7.01
N THR A 45 -3.12 -9.13 7.85
CA THR A 45 -2.87 -8.09 8.86
C THR A 45 -1.79 -8.44 9.89
N ALA A 46 -1.50 -9.72 10.12
CA ALA A 46 -0.36 -10.08 10.98
C ALA A 46 0.96 -9.65 10.35
N CYS A 47 1.06 -9.70 9.02
CA CYS A 47 2.21 -9.20 8.27
C CYS A 47 2.28 -7.67 8.34
N ASP A 48 1.14 -6.97 8.27
CA ASP A 48 1.07 -5.52 8.41
C ASP A 48 1.47 -5.03 9.80
N ALA A 49 1.08 -5.79 10.82
CA ALA A 49 1.35 -5.48 12.21
C ALA A 49 2.78 -5.78 12.63
N SER A 50 3.44 -6.72 11.94
CA SER A 50 4.77 -7.21 12.33
C SER A 50 5.85 -6.15 12.27
N LYS A 51 6.85 -6.27 13.16
CA LYS A 51 8.10 -5.52 13.06
C LYS A 51 8.88 -5.98 11.83
N GLY A 52 9.31 -5.04 11.01
CA GLY A 52 9.83 -5.30 9.68
C GLY A 52 8.75 -5.73 8.69
N GLY A 53 7.47 -5.53 9.00
CA GLY A 53 6.36 -5.91 8.13
C GLY A 53 6.17 -4.98 6.93
N VAL A 54 5.00 -5.06 6.29
CA VAL A 54 4.69 -4.27 5.08
C VAL A 54 4.79 -2.77 5.35
N ASN A 55 4.28 -2.30 6.49
CA ASN A 55 4.32 -0.86 6.81
C ASN A 55 5.75 -0.37 7.09
N ASP A 56 6.61 -1.20 7.68
CA ASP A 56 8.03 -0.85 7.87
C ASP A 56 8.75 -0.79 6.51
N TRP A 57 8.45 -1.72 5.61
CA TRP A 57 8.96 -1.69 4.24
C TRP A 57 8.56 -0.40 3.49
N ILE A 58 7.31 0.05 3.61
CA ILE A 58 6.90 1.35 3.05
C ILE A 58 7.73 2.51 3.65
N VAL A 59 7.97 2.48 4.97
CA VAL A 59 8.78 3.49 5.67
C VAL A 59 10.21 3.52 5.13
N ASP A 60 10.82 2.38 4.82
CA ASP A 60 12.16 2.30 4.22
C ASP A 60 12.23 3.06 2.89
N GLY A 61 11.11 3.09 2.13
CA GLY A 61 10.99 3.84 0.88
C GLY A 61 11.02 5.37 1.05
N LEU A 62 10.76 5.90 2.25
CA LEU A 62 10.71 7.34 2.49
C LEU A 62 12.11 7.97 2.58
N GLY A 63 13.17 7.18 2.81
CA GLY A 63 14.55 7.61 2.93
C GLY A 63 15.08 7.49 4.37
N GLU A 64 15.93 8.43 4.80
CA GLU A 64 16.51 8.40 6.15
C GLU A 64 15.45 8.71 7.23
N ILE A 65 15.31 7.80 8.19
CA ILE A 65 14.30 7.85 9.26
C ILE A 65 14.98 8.14 10.61
N ALA A 66 14.49 9.16 11.32
CA ALA A 66 14.93 9.47 12.68
C ALA A 66 14.23 8.58 13.72
N SER A 67 12.93 8.29 13.52
CA SER A 67 12.15 7.41 14.39
C SER A 67 10.93 6.87 13.65
N SER A 68 10.48 5.66 13.96
CA SER A 68 9.23 5.07 13.47
C SER A 68 8.54 4.29 14.59
N ALA A 69 7.21 4.34 14.65
CA ALA A 69 6.41 3.58 15.62
C ALA A 69 5.05 3.17 15.02
N PRO A 70 4.42 2.09 15.50
CA PRO A 70 3.05 1.74 15.10
C PRO A 70 2.04 2.85 15.42
N ILE A 71 1.07 3.08 14.52
CA ILE A 71 -0.02 4.04 14.78
C ILE A 71 -1.02 3.43 15.77
N THR A 72 -1.40 2.18 15.54
CA THR A 72 -2.24 1.40 16.46
C THR A 72 -1.40 0.27 17.04
N PRO A 73 -0.66 0.49 18.14
CA PRO A 73 0.20 -0.51 18.73
C PRO A 73 -0.60 -1.67 19.33
N ASP A 74 -0.02 -2.86 19.29
CA ASP A 74 -0.54 -4.02 19.99
C ASP A 74 -0.45 -3.83 21.51
N ARG A 75 -1.37 -4.48 22.25
CA ARG A 75 -1.49 -4.31 23.70
C ARG A 75 -0.37 -5.00 24.48
N GLU A 76 0.12 -6.13 23.99
CA GLU A 76 1.14 -6.93 24.67
C GLU A 76 2.53 -6.48 24.26
N ASN A 77 2.73 -6.16 22.97
CA ASN A 77 4.01 -5.65 22.48
C ASN A 77 3.84 -4.40 21.59
N PRO A 78 4.11 -3.20 22.12
CA PRO A 78 4.00 -1.94 21.39
C PRO A 78 4.92 -1.78 20.18
N GLU A 79 5.90 -2.68 19.97
CA GLU A 79 6.69 -2.72 18.74
C GLU A 79 5.90 -3.25 17.54
N PHE A 80 4.79 -3.95 17.79
CA PHE A 80 3.86 -4.46 16.79
C PHE A 80 2.64 -3.56 16.71
N GLY A 81 1.96 -3.55 15.57
CA GLY A 81 0.73 -2.80 15.38
C GLY A 81 0.53 -2.31 13.96
N ILE A 82 -0.68 -1.86 13.65
CA ILE A 82 -1.06 -1.45 12.29
C ILE A 82 -0.60 -0.03 11.99
N GLY A 83 -0.15 0.17 10.74
CA GLY A 83 0.37 1.44 10.24
C GLY A 83 1.68 1.85 10.90
N ARG A 84 2.33 2.88 10.36
CA ARG A 84 3.50 3.51 11.00
C ARG A 84 3.41 5.02 10.92
N ILE A 85 3.85 5.68 11.98
CA ILE A 85 4.14 7.11 12.00
C ILE A 85 5.66 7.27 12.09
N ALA A 86 6.23 7.86 11.04
CA ALA A 86 7.67 8.04 10.90
C ALA A 86 8.03 9.53 10.95
N THR A 87 9.12 9.85 11.64
CA THR A 87 9.79 11.15 11.57
C THR A 87 11.02 10.99 10.69
N LEU A 88 11.10 11.78 9.61
CA LEU A 88 12.22 11.77 8.69
C LEU A 88 13.44 12.49 9.29
N ALA A 89 14.64 12.06 8.90
CA ALA A 89 15.88 12.71 9.33
C ALA A 89 16.08 14.06 8.61
N SER A 90 16.82 14.97 9.25
CA SER A 90 17.20 16.26 8.66
C SER A 90 18.45 16.10 7.77
N PRO A 91 18.55 16.78 6.60
CA PRO A 91 17.57 17.71 6.05
C PRO A 91 16.30 17.02 5.54
N TYR A 92 15.14 17.59 5.87
CA TYR A 92 13.85 17.00 5.51
C TYR A 92 13.65 17.00 3.99
N PRO A 93 13.19 15.87 3.40
CA PRO A 93 12.94 15.81 1.98
C PRO A 93 11.70 16.64 1.62
N THR A 94 11.64 17.08 0.37
CA THR A 94 10.46 17.75 -0.17
C THR A 94 9.40 16.74 -0.62
N ILE A 95 8.16 17.20 -0.80
CA ILE A 95 7.08 16.40 -1.39
C ILE A 95 7.50 15.79 -2.73
N SER A 96 8.13 16.58 -3.62
CA SER A 96 8.63 16.09 -4.90
C SER A 96 9.66 14.97 -4.76
N GLN A 97 10.54 15.05 -3.78
CA GLN A 97 11.54 14.01 -3.53
C GLN A 97 10.90 12.72 -3.01
N LEU A 98 9.90 12.83 -2.14
CA LEU A 98 9.13 11.67 -1.66
C LEU A 98 8.39 10.99 -2.81
N ILE A 99 7.77 11.73 -3.72
CA ILE A 99 7.11 11.17 -4.91
C ILE A 99 8.06 10.29 -5.71
N GLU A 100 9.25 10.80 -6.02
CA GLU A 100 10.23 10.06 -6.83
C GLU A 100 10.78 8.84 -6.08
N ARG A 101 11.06 8.97 -4.78
CA ARG A 101 11.47 7.82 -3.94
C ARG A 101 10.41 6.73 -3.93
N MET A 102 9.15 7.08 -3.70
CA MET A 102 8.06 6.10 -3.62
C MET A 102 7.76 5.44 -4.97
N LYS A 103 7.87 6.16 -6.09
CA LYS A 103 7.76 5.53 -7.43
C LYS A 103 8.83 4.47 -7.64
N VAL A 104 10.07 4.76 -7.26
CA VAL A 104 11.20 3.81 -7.37
C VAL A 104 10.98 2.63 -6.42
N HIS A 105 10.65 2.90 -5.16
CA HIS A 105 10.48 1.89 -4.12
C HIS A 105 9.34 0.91 -4.43
N PHE A 106 8.18 1.43 -4.86
CA PHE A 106 7.05 0.61 -5.31
C PHE A 106 7.22 0.04 -6.72
N ALA A 107 8.23 0.48 -7.47
CA ALA A 107 8.44 0.17 -8.87
C ALA A 107 7.20 0.45 -9.75
N ILE A 108 6.57 1.60 -9.53
CA ILE A 108 5.37 2.04 -10.25
C ILE A 108 5.63 3.34 -11.04
N PRO A 109 5.04 3.48 -12.25
CA PRO A 109 5.23 4.67 -13.07
C PRO A 109 4.39 5.87 -12.58
N HIS A 110 3.30 5.60 -11.89
CA HIS A 110 2.29 6.59 -11.52
C HIS A 110 1.82 6.39 -10.09
N LEU A 111 1.50 7.50 -9.43
CA LEU A 111 0.84 7.58 -8.13
C LEU A 111 -0.08 8.81 -8.14
N GLN A 112 -0.99 8.89 -7.18
CA GLN A 112 -1.90 10.02 -7.02
C GLN A 112 -1.47 10.85 -5.81
N LEU A 113 -1.42 12.17 -5.98
CA LEU A 113 -1.09 13.12 -4.91
C LEU A 113 -2.24 14.10 -4.76
N ALA A 114 -2.67 14.34 -3.53
CA ALA A 114 -3.54 15.42 -3.14
C ALA A 114 -2.77 16.34 -2.18
N THR A 115 -2.60 17.61 -2.55
CA THR A 115 -1.91 18.61 -1.72
C THR A 115 -2.28 20.03 -2.17
N ASN A 116 -2.36 20.96 -1.21
CA ASN A 116 -2.42 22.40 -1.46
C ASN A 116 -1.04 23.07 -1.30
N LEU A 117 -0.02 22.30 -0.90
CA LEU A 117 1.31 22.80 -0.64
C LEU A 117 2.18 22.79 -1.92
N PRO A 118 3.12 23.73 -2.05
CA PRO A 118 4.17 23.66 -3.06
C PRO A 118 4.96 22.33 -2.99
N LEU A 119 5.33 21.75 -4.14
CA LEU A 119 6.03 20.45 -4.19
C LEU A 119 7.44 20.48 -3.58
N ASP A 120 8.02 21.67 -3.38
CA ASP A 120 9.28 21.90 -2.69
C ASP A 120 9.12 22.08 -1.17
N SER A 121 7.89 21.99 -0.64
CA SER A 121 7.63 22.04 0.80
C SER A 121 8.29 20.85 1.51
N PRO A 122 8.98 21.07 2.65
CA PRO A 122 9.62 20.00 3.41
C PRO A 122 8.58 19.15 4.15
N VAL A 123 8.86 17.85 4.27
CA VAL A 123 8.02 16.90 5.00
C VAL A 123 8.82 16.33 6.16
N ARG A 124 8.32 16.47 7.38
CA ARG A 124 8.99 15.96 8.58
C ARG A 124 8.37 14.67 9.08
N LYS A 125 7.04 14.62 9.19
CA LYS A 125 6.31 13.48 9.75
C LYS A 125 5.41 12.85 8.71
N VAL A 126 5.53 11.53 8.52
CA VAL A 126 4.79 10.75 7.53
C VAL A 126 4.02 9.63 8.22
N ALA A 127 2.71 9.57 8.01
CA ALA A 127 1.87 8.45 8.42
C ALA A 127 1.66 7.50 7.24
N VAL A 128 1.86 6.21 7.45
CA VAL A 128 1.73 5.18 6.40
C VAL A 128 0.79 4.07 6.84
N CYS A 129 0.00 3.57 5.90
CA CYS A 129 -0.79 2.35 6.06
C CYS A 129 -0.90 1.66 4.69
N ALA A 130 -0.33 0.46 4.57
CA ALA A 130 -0.53 -0.40 3.40
C ALA A 130 -2.02 -0.72 3.19
N GLY A 131 -2.42 -0.96 1.94
CA GLY A 131 -3.80 -1.30 1.60
C GLY A 131 -4.76 -0.13 1.83
N SER A 132 -5.89 -0.38 2.50
CA SER A 132 -6.91 0.64 2.78
C SER A 132 -6.70 1.29 4.15
N GLY A 133 -6.24 2.55 4.15
CA GLY A 133 -5.75 3.23 5.35
C GLY A 133 -6.74 4.09 6.13
N ASP A 134 -8.00 4.22 5.70
CA ASP A 134 -8.95 5.22 6.21
C ASP A 134 -9.01 5.29 7.74
N SER A 135 -9.30 4.16 8.38
CA SER A 135 -9.47 4.10 9.84
C SER A 135 -8.18 4.30 10.63
N VAL A 136 -7.04 3.90 10.05
CA VAL A 136 -5.73 3.95 10.71
C VAL A 136 -5.16 5.36 10.61
N LEU A 137 -5.32 6.01 9.47
CA LEU A 137 -4.75 7.33 9.21
C LEU A 137 -5.63 8.48 9.74
N ALA A 138 -6.94 8.29 9.85
CA ALA A 138 -7.86 9.31 10.35
C ALA A 138 -7.63 9.70 11.83
N VAL A 139 -6.92 8.88 12.61
CA VAL A 139 -6.72 9.10 14.05
C VAL A 139 -5.35 9.71 14.39
N ILE A 140 -4.49 9.96 13.41
CA ILE A 140 -3.13 10.45 13.63
C ILE A 140 -2.85 11.71 12.79
N GLU A 141 -2.05 12.62 13.36
CA GLU A 141 -1.63 13.83 12.67
C GLU A 141 -0.20 13.71 12.14
N ALA A 142 -0.06 13.87 10.82
CA ALA A 142 1.19 13.91 10.07
C ALA A 142 1.15 15.01 9.00
N ASP A 143 2.33 15.39 8.50
CA ASP A 143 2.47 16.36 7.41
C ASP A 143 2.12 15.71 6.05
N PHE A 144 2.34 14.40 5.97
CA PHE A 144 2.19 13.61 4.76
C PHE A 144 1.61 12.22 5.08
N TYR A 145 0.69 11.74 4.25
CA TYR A 145 0.05 10.43 4.40
C TYR A 145 0.34 9.57 3.18
N VAL A 146 0.65 8.29 3.38
CA VAL A 146 0.84 7.31 2.30
C VAL A 146 -0.07 6.12 2.54
N SER A 147 -0.89 5.77 1.55
CA SER A 147 -1.70 4.55 1.59
C SER A 147 -1.98 3.98 0.20
N GLY A 148 -2.49 2.76 0.15
CA GLY A 148 -2.98 2.17 -1.09
C GLY A 148 -4.29 2.81 -1.51
N GLU A 149 -5.21 3.00 -0.56
CA GLU A 149 -6.55 3.55 -0.79
C GLU A 149 -6.97 4.43 0.39
N LEU A 150 -7.63 5.54 0.07
CA LEU A 150 -8.31 6.41 1.03
C LEU A 150 -9.61 6.92 0.42
N SER A 151 -10.66 7.05 1.22
CA SER A 151 -11.92 7.66 0.80
C SER A 151 -11.75 9.15 0.51
N HIS A 152 -12.56 9.65 -0.41
CA HIS A 152 -12.54 11.05 -0.84
C HIS A 152 -12.62 12.04 0.33
N HIS A 153 -13.47 11.77 1.33
CA HIS A 153 -13.65 12.65 2.48
C HIS A 153 -12.40 12.71 3.38
N VAL A 154 -11.71 11.58 3.57
CA VAL A 154 -10.44 11.55 4.34
C VAL A 154 -9.36 12.35 3.62
N ILE A 155 -9.29 12.24 2.28
CA ILE A 155 -8.33 13.01 1.47
C ILE A 155 -8.63 14.52 1.57
N LEU A 156 -9.89 14.92 1.39
CA LEU A 156 -10.30 16.33 1.47
C LEU A 156 -10.02 16.92 2.86
N ASP A 157 -10.34 16.20 3.92
CA ASP A 157 -10.10 16.63 5.29
C ASP A 157 -8.60 16.87 5.53
N ALA A 158 -7.73 15.93 5.14
CA ALA A 158 -6.29 16.09 5.26
C ALA A 158 -5.79 17.33 4.50
N VAL A 159 -6.20 17.50 3.24
CA VAL A 159 -5.79 18.63 2.41
C VAL A 159 -6.30 19.98 2.95
N SER A 160 -7.47 20.01 3.59
CA SER A 160 -8.00 21.22 4.23
C SER A 160 -7.19 21.69 5.45
N HIS A 161 -6.40 20.79 6.03
CA HIS A 161 -5.48 21.06 7.14
C HIS A 161 -4.02 21.21 6.67
N ASP A 162 -3.81 21.61 5.42
CA ASP A 162 -2.49 21.79 4.80
C ASP A 162 -1.60 20.54 4.87
N ARG A 163 -2.20 19.35 4.76
CA ARG A 163 -1.49 18.07 4.71
C ARG A 163 -1.48 17.52 3.29
N SER A 164 -0.50 16.68 2.99
CA SER A 164 -0.40 16.01 1.69
C SER A 164 -0.75 14.54 1.80
N VAL A 165 -1.43 14.01 0.79
CA VAL A 165 -1.83 12.59 0.75
C VAL A 165 -1.37 11.96 -0.55
N MET A 166 -0.68 10.84 -0.44
CA MET A 166 -0.24 10.00 -1.55
C MET A 166 -1.02 8.69 -1.54
N VAL A 167 -1.71 8.40 -2.65
CA VAL A 167 -2.47 7.17 -2.86
C VAL A 167 -1.85 6.40 -4.01
N CYS A 168 -1.49 5.15 -3.76
CA CYS A 168 -0.70 4.33 -4.69
C CYS A 168 -1.43 3.12 -5.28
N ASN A 169 -2.72 2.93 -5.00
CA ASN A 169 -3.50 1.69 -5.18
C ASN A 169 -3.06 0.58 -4.22
N HIS A 170 -4.03 -0.26 -3.83
CA HIS A 170 -3.90 -1.29 -2.80
C HIS A 170 -2.70 -2.23 -3.04
N SER A 171 -2.68 -2.91 -4.20
CA SER A 171 -1.68 -3.94 -4.47
C SER A 171 -0.26 -3.38 -4.58
N ASN A 172 -0.11 -2.13 -5.04
CA ASN A 172 1.21 -1.50 -5.18
C ASN A 172 1.88 -1.24 -3.84
N THR A 173 1.09 -0.99 -2.78
CA THR A 173 1.61 -0.77 -1.42
C THR A 173 1.94 -2.03 -0.64
N GLU A 174 1.74 -3.21 -1.23
CA GLU A 174 1.92 -4.50 -0.53
C GLU A 174 2.82 -5.45 -1.32
N ARG A 175 2.68 -5.47 -2.65
CA ARG A 175 3.30 -6.48 -3.52
C ARG A 175 4.82 -6.48 -3.43
N GLY A 176 5.44 -5.30 -3.33
CA GLY A 176 6.90 -5.20 -3.29
C GLY A 176 7.51 -5.91 -2.08
N PHE A 177 6.78 -5.93 -0.95
CA PHE A 177 7.19 -6.62 0.27
C PHE A 177 7.36 -8.14 0.08
N LEU A 178 6.67 -8.77 -0.89
CA LEU A 178 6.80 -10.21 -1.12
C LEU A 178 8.24 -10.65 -1.47
N LYS A 179 9.06 -9.74 -2.00
CA LYS A 179 10.49 -10.01 -2.24
C LYS A 179 11.27 -10.09 -0.93
N GLU A 180 10.99 -9.19 0.01
CA GLU A 180 11.58 -9.20 1.35
C GLU A 180 11.12 -10.41 2.16
N LEU A 181 9.82 -10.72 2.10
CA LEU A 181 9.27 -11.91 2.75
C LEU A 181 9.91 -13.19 2.22
N ARG A 182 10.11 -13.29 0.90
CA ARG A 182 10.84 -14.41 0.30
C ARG A 182 12.25 -14.53 0.88
N ALA A 183 13.03 -13.46 0.90
CA ALA A 183 14.40 -13.48 1.39
C ALA A 183 14.48 -13.90 2.86
N ARG A 184 13.52 -13.47 3.69
CA ARG A 184 13.42 -13.87 5.10
C ARG A 184 13.10 -15.35 5.26
N LEU A 185 12.10 -15.86 4.52
CA LEU A 185 11.75 -17.27 4.54
C LEU A 185 12.91 -18.16 4.07
N GLU A 186 13.63 -17.75 3.03
CA GLU A 186 14.86 -18.42 2.57
C GLU A 186 15.93 -18.46 3.67
N SER A 187 16.12 -17.35 4.39
CA SER A 187 17.08 -17.27 5.49
C SER A 187 16.69 -18.10 6.72
N GLU A 188 15.39 -18.20 7.05
CA GLU A 188 14.92 -18.88 8.26
C GLU A 188 14.70 -20.38 8.07
N LEU A 189 14.18 -20.79 6.90
CA LEU A 189 13.80 -22.17 6.62
C LEU A 189 14.87 -22.93 5.82
N GLY A 190 15.86 -22.22 5.28
CA GLY A 190 17.01 -22.81 4.60
C GLY A 190 16.71 -23.36 3.21
N GLU A 191 17.72 -23.99 2.62
CA GLU A 191 17.73 -24.43 1.22
C GLU A 191 16.85 -25.66 0.92
N GLU A 192 16.28 -26.30 1.95
CA GLU A 192 15.33 -27.42 1.78
C GLU A 192 14.04 -26.96 1.09
N PHE A 193 13.73 -25.67 1.15
CA PHE A 193 12.56 -25.07 0.53
C PHE A 193 12.95 -24.16 -0.63
N THR A 194 12.20 -24.24 -1.72
CA THR A 194 12.31 -23.29 -2.84
C THR A 194 11.16 -22.30 -2.79
N PHE A 195 11.47 -21.02 -2.64
CA PHE A 195 10.48 -19.96 -2.60
C PHE A 195 10.41 -19.25 -3.96
N VAL A 196 9.18 -19.09 -4.45
CA VAL A 196 8.90 -18.41 -5.72
C VAL A 196 7.84 -17.35 -5.51
N VAL A 197 8.12 -16.12 -5.90
CA VAL A 197 7.13 -15.04 -5.93
C VAL A 197 6.37 -15.11 -7.26
N SER A 198 5.04 -15.20 -7.17
CA SER A 198 4.15 -15.22 -8.35
C SER A 198 4.36 -14.01 -9.25
N GLN A 199 4.35 -14.23 -10.57
CA GLN A 199 4.44 -13.18 -11.59
C GLN A 199 3.13 -12.97 -12.35
N THR A 200 2.09 -13.74 -12.04
CA THR A 200 0.83 -13.76 -12.81
C THR A 200 -0.21 -12.78 -12.28
N ASP A 201 -0.20 -12.53 -10.98
CA ASP A 201 -1.05 -11.57 -10.31
C ASP A 201 -0.53 -10.14 -10.49
N ARG A 202 -1.45 -9.19 -10.62
CA ARG A 202 -1.18 -7.77 -10.88
C ARG A 202 -2.26 -6.90 -10.25
N ASP A 203 -1.96 -5.62 -10.04
CA ASP A 203 -2.97 -4.65 -9.64
C ASP A 203 -4.14 -4.67 -10.65
N PRO A 204 -5.41 -4.68 -10.18
CA PRO A 204 -6.56 -4.76 -11.06
C PRO A 204 -6.82 -3.46 -11.83
N LEU A 205 -6.24 -2.34 -11.39
CA LEU A 205 -6.40 -1.03 -12.01
C LEU A 205 -5.28 -0.77 -13.03
N SER A 206 -5.64 -0.12 -14.12
CA SER A 206 -4.70 0.30 -15.15
C SER A 206 -4.84 1.80 -15.38
N VAL A 207 -3.70 2.51 -15.37
CA VAL A 207 -3.65 3.94 -15.67
C VAL A 207 -3.49 4.10 -17.17
N PHE A 208 -4.47 4.71 -17.83
CA PHE A 208 -4.41 5.03 -19.25
C PHE A 208 -3.90 6.46 -19.44
N CYS A 209 -2.66 6.60 -19.89
CA CYS A 209 -2.15 7.89 -20.38
C CYS A 209 -2.32 7.92 -21.90
N PHE A 210 -3.39 8.54 -22.37
CA PHE A 210 -3.44 8.96 -23.77
C PHE A 210 -2.54 10.18 -23.88
N VAL A 211 -1.36 10.03 -24.48
CA VAL A 211 -0.52 11.18 -24.86
C VAL A 211 -1.39 12.06 -25.75
N CYS A 212 -1.84 13.19 -25.21
CA CYS A 212 -2.54 14.19 -25.98
C CYS A 212 -1.47 14.85 -26.86
N SER A 213 -1.24 14.28 -28.04
CA SER A 213 -0.53 14.95 -29.12
C SER A 213 -1.25 16.27 -29.35
N THR A 214 -0.68 17.36 -28.86
CA THR A 214 -1.29 18.69 -28.88
C THR A 214 -1.90 19.02 -30.25
N PRO A 215 -3.15 19.50 -30.27
CA PRO A 215 -3.50 20.61 -31.14
C PRO A 215 -3.96 21.78 -30.28
N VAL A 216 -3.26 22.90 -30.45
CA VAL A 216 -3.66 24.29 -30.14
C VAL A 216 -5.10 24.43 -29.61
N ILE A 217 -5.27 24.61 -28.30
CA ILE A 217 -6.59 24.94 -27.73
C ILE A 217 -6.81 26.44 -27.85
N ARG A 218 -7.72 26.80 -28.77
CA ARG A 218 -8.57 27.99 -28.67
C ARG A 218 -9.25 27.97 -27.30
N LEU A 219 -9.14 29.07 -26.58
CA LEU A 219 -9.83 29.34 -25.32
C LEU A 219 -11.33 28.96 -25.41
N ILE A 220 -11.74 27.92 -24.71
CA ILE A 220 -13.15 27.66 -24.38
C ILE A 220 -13.26 27.73 -22.87
N VAL A 221 -13.84 28.82 -22.39
CA VAL A 221 -14.17 29.05 -20.98
C VAL A 221 -15.45 28.27 -20.66
N TYR A 222 -15.36 27.30 -19.76
CA TYR A 222 -16.54 26.72 -19.11
C TYR A 222 -16.63 27.28 -17.69
N LEU A 223 -17.68 28.06 -17.43
CA LEU A 223 -18.12 28.48 -16.11
C LEU A 223 -18.82 27.31 -15.41
N PHE A 224 -18.50 27.07 -14.13
CA PHE A 224 -19.35 26.26 -13.25
C PHE A 224 -19.62 26.97 -11.92
N VAL A 225 -20.82 26.65 -11.41
CA VAL A 225 -21.54 27.24 -10.29
C VAL A 225 -21.16 26.48 -9.01
N ASP A 226 -20.55 27.17 -8.05
CA ASP A 226 -20.92 27.02 -6.65
C ASP A 226 -20.48 28.28 -5.87
N VAL A 227 -21.48 29.07 -5.48
CA VAL A 227 -21.36 30.18 -4.54
C VAL A 227 -22.31 29.83 -3.41
N SER A 228 -21.76 29.31 -2.31
CA SER A 228 -22.49 29.25 -1.05
C SER A 228 -22.31 30.59 -0.35
N SER A 229 -23.44 31.33 -0.27
CA SER A 229 -23.72 32.66 0.33
C SER A 229 -23.10 33.88 -0.34
#